data_AF-A0A6A0A224-F1
#
_entry.id   AF-A0A6A0A224-F1
#
_cell.length_a   1.000
_cell.length_b   1.000
_cell.length_c   1.000
_cell.angle_alpha   90.00
_cell.angle_beta   90.00
_cell.angle_gamma   90.00
#
_symmetry.space_group_name_H-M   'P 1'
#
loop_
_entity.id
_entity.type
_entity.pdbx_description
1 polymer ?
#
loop_
_entity_poly.entity_id
_entity_poly.type
_entity_poly.pdbx_seq_one_letter_code
_entity_poly.pdbx_strand_id
1 'polypeptide(L)'
;VAAIEAGKILPPLVVLQLLAQNKRLKVSTVRGYMSRALAREAADASRDRDAVTRLAADTAAYKAEVTRLTTQAHVFQALRCAATGQPLELPALHFLCGHSFNARALGDNDRECPLCAPEFKRVMDIRRNMAVGALQQDRFFTELRESSDGFSVVNWIGGELKEPGAQDQS
;
A
#
# COMPACT_ATOMS: atom_id res chain seq x y z
N VAL A 1 7.96 -3.20 -33.86
CA VAL A 1 7.16 -3.96 -32.85
C VAL A 1 8.00 -4.34 -31.65
N ALA A 2 9.17 -4.99 -31.83
CA ALA A 2 10.06 -5.36 -30.71
C ALA A 2 10.46 -4.20 -29.78
N ALA A 3 10.78 -3.01 -30.32
CA ALA A 3 11.10 -1.83 -29.51
C ALA A 3 9.91 -1.30 -28.69
N ILE A 4 8.68 -1.44 -29.19
CA ILE A 4 7.45 -1.03 -28.49
C ILE A 4 7.12 -2.06 -27.40
N GLU A 5 7.31 -3.35 -27.68
CA GLU A 5 7.17 -4.46 -26.72
C GLU A 5 8.18 -4.35 -25.57
N ALA A 6 9.42 -3.95 -25.86
CA ALA A 6 10.47 -3.77 -24.85
C ALA A 6 10.21 -2.56 -23.92
N GLY A 7 9.65 -1.47 -24.47
CA GLY A 7 9.42 -0.24 -23.70
C GLY A 7 8.08 -0.17 -22.97
N LYS A 8 7.16 -1.14 -23.15
CA LYS A 8 5.76 -1.10 -22.62
C LYS A 8 5.07 0.27 -22.81
N ILE A 9 5.39 0.96 -23.90
CA ILE A 9 5.10 2.40 -24.07
C ILE A 9 3.61 2.63 -24.37
N LEU A 10 2.94 1.65 -24.97
CA LEU A 10 1.58 1.79 -25.49
C LEU A 10 0.74 0.54 -25.20
N PRO A 11 -0.55 0.70 -24.87
CA PRO A 11 -1.48 -0.42 -24.75
C PRO A 11 -1.53 -1.25 -26.04
N PRO A 12 -1.67 -2.59 -25.95
CA PRO A 12 -1.67 -3.48 -27.12
C PRO A 12 -2.68 -3.08 -28.19
N LEU A 13 -3.85 -2.61 -27.77
CA LEU A 13 -4.92 -2.12 -28.65
C LEU A 13 -4.52 -0.90 -29.46
N VAL A 14 -3.83 0.07 -28.84
CA VAL A 14 -3.35 1.29 -29.51
C VAL A 14 -2.30 0.94 -30.55
N VAL A 15 -1.40 0.00 -30.24
CA VAL A 15 -0.40 -0.50 -31.18
C VAL A 15 -1.06 -1.15 -32.39
N LEU A 16 -2.11 -1.95 -32.17
CA LEU A 16 -2.90 -2.55 -33.26
C LEU A 16 -3.54 -1.49 -34.17
N GLN A 17 -4.17 -0.47 -33.58
CA GLN A 17 -4.83 0.62 -34.29
C GLN A 17 -3.84 1.38 -35.20
N LEU A 18 -2.64 1.69 -34.69
CA LEU A 18 -1.58 2.37 -35.43
C LEU A 18 -1.00 1.51 -36.56
N LEU A 19 -0.83 0.21 -36.32
CA LEU A 19 -0.31 -0.70 -37.33
C LEU A 19 -1.35 -0.99 -38.43
N ALA A 20 -2.64 -1.00 -38.11
CA ALA A 20 -3.73 -1.21 -39.06
C ALA A 20 -3.85 -0.09 -40.11
N GLN A 21 -3.42 1.13 -39.80
CA GLN A 21 -3.39 2.26 -40.74
C GLN A 21 -2.35 2.08 -41.86
N ASN A 22 -1.37 1.18 -41.67
CA ASN A 22 -0.27 0.96 -42.62
C ASN A 22 -0.54 -0.22 -43.57
N LYS A 23 -0.97 0.07 -44.79
CA LYS A 23 -1.30 -0.94 -45.83
C LYS A 23 -0.13 -1.84 -46.27
N ARG A 24 1.11 -1.47 -45.93
CA ARG A 24 2.33 -2.23 -46.28
C ARG A 24 2.71 -3.30 -45.25
N LEU A 25 2.08 -3.30 -44.07
CA LEU A 25 2.37 -4.26 -43.01
C LEU A 25 1.47 -5.50 -43.14
N LYS A 26 2.09 -6.68 -43.10
CA LYS A 26 1.37 -7.96 -43.10
C LYS A 26 0.88 -8.27 -41.69
N VAL A 27 -0.37 -8.71 -41.57
CA VAL A 27 -1.02 -9.12 -40.30
C VAL A 27 -0.23 -10.23 -39.58
N SER A 28 0.49 -11.08 -40.33
CA SER A 28 1.35 -12.13 -39.79
C SER A 28 2.43 -11.59 -38.83
N THR A 29 2.94 -10.38 -39.07
CA THR A 29 3.96 -9.74 -38.24
C THR A 29 3.41 -9.27 -36.88
N VAL A 30 2.10 -8.97 -36.81
CA VAL A 30 1.45 -8.44 -35.59
C VAL A 30 0.83 -9.55 -34.74
N ARG A 31 0.42 -10.66 -35.38
CA ARG A 31 -0.20 -11.81 -34.70
C ARG A 31 0.62 -12.33 -33.52
N GLY A 32 1.93 -12.52 -33.70
CA GLY A 32 2.81 -13.03 -32.63
C GLY A 32 2.93 -12.07 -31.44
N TYR A 33 2.99 -10.76 -31.71
CA TYR A 33 3.00 -9.74 -30.66
C TYR A 33 1.67 -9.73 -29.89
N MET A 34 0.54 -9.76 -30.59
CA MET A 34 -0.79 -9.78 -29.97
C MET A 34 -1.01 -11.02 -29.10
N SER A 35 -0.65 -12.21 -29.57
CA SER A 35 -0.79 -13.44 -28.78
C SER A 35 0.02 -13.37 -27.48
N ARG A 36 1.25 -12.82 -27.51
CA ARG A 36 2.06 -12.64 -26.29
C ARG A 36 1.50 -11.55 -25.39
N ALA A 37 1.06 -10.44 -25.94
CA ALA A 37 0.50 -9.33 -25.19
C ALA A 37 -0.77 -9.76 -24.43
N LEU A 38 -1.72 -10.41 -25.11
CA LEU A 38 -2.93 -10.93 -24.47
C LEU A 38 -2.62 -11.99 -23.42
N ALA A 39 -1.66 -12.89 -23.66
CA ALA A 39 -1.27 -13.90 -22.68
C ALA A 39 -0.69 -13.26 -21.41
N ARG A 40 0.12 -12.21 -21.55
CA ARG A 40 0.66 -11.44 -20.42
C ARG A 40 -0.46 -10.72 -19.66
N GLU A 41 -1.33 -9.99 -20.35
CA GLU A 41 -2.47 -9.29 -19.75
C GLU A 41 -3.41 -10.25 -19.01
N ALA A 42 -3.69 -11.42 -19.58
CA ALA A 42 -4.50 -12.44 -18.93
C ALA A 42 -3.84 -12.99 -17.66
N ALA A 43 -2.51 -13.21 -17.68
CA ALA A 43 -1.76 -13.63 -16.51
C ALA A 43 -1.72 -12.55 -15.42
N ASP A 44 -1.53 -11.29 -15.81
CA ASP A 44 -1.52 -10.15 -14.89
C ASP A 44 -2.90 -9.99 -14.23
N ALA A 45 -3.98 -10.02 -15.04
CA ALA A 45 -5.34 -9.98 -14.54
C ALA A 45 -5.70 -11.18 -13.64
N SER A 46 -5.10 -12.35 -13.84
CA SER A 46 -5.25 -13.48 -12.91
C SER A 46 -4.59 -13.18 -11.57
N ARG A 47 -3.34 -12.70 -11.58
CA ARG A 47 -2.62 -12.33 -10.34
C ARG A 47 -3.34 -11.24 -9.56
N ASP A 48 -3.88 -10.24 -10.25
CA ASP A 48 -4.65 -9.17 -9.63
C ASP A 48 -5.93 -9.71 -8.98
N ARG A 49 -6.64 -10.65 -9.63
CA ARG A 49 -7.82 -11.31 -9.04
C ARG A 49 -7.46 -12.11 -7.80
N ASP A 50 -6.37 -12.88 -7.84
CA ASP A 50 -5.89 -13.65 -6.69
C ASP A 50 -5.52 -12.73 -5.51
N ALA A 51 -4.85 -11.61 -5.81
CA ALA A 51 -4.53 -10.58 -4.82
C ALA A 51 -5.79 -9.95 -4.21
N VAL A 52 -6.79 -9.62 -5.03
CA VAL A 52 -8.09 -9.11 -4.55
C VAL A 52 -8.77 -10.12 -3.62
N THR A 53 -8.81 -11.39 -4.00
CA THR A 53 -9.42 -12.45 -3.17
C THR A 53 -8.69 -12.57 -1.83
N ARG A 54 -7.36 -12.59 -1.83
CA ARG A 54 -6.55 -12.65 -0.61
C ARG A 54 -6.77 -11.42 0.29
N LEU A 55 -6.66 -10.22 -0.27
CA LEU A 55 -6.83 -8.97 0.48
C LEU A 55 -8.25 -8.83 1.04
N ALA A 56 -9.27 -9.29 0.32
CA ALA A 56 -10.64 -9.32 0.79
C ALA A 56 -10.83 -10.28 1.97
N ALA A 57 -10.22 -11.48 1.90
CA ALA A 57 -10.23 -12.44 3.00
C ALA A 57 -9.52 -11.89 4.25
N ASP A 58 -8.33 -11.30 4.08
CA ASP A 58 -7.58 -10.67 5.17
C ASP A 58 -8.39 -9.52 5.79
N THR A 59 -9.01 -8.67 4.96
CA THR A 59 -9.87 -7.57 5.43
C THR A 59 -11.07 -8.08 6.23
N ALA A 60 -11.70 -9.16 5.78
CA ALA A 60 -12.81 -9.79 6.51
C ALA A 60 -12.35 -10.34 7.86
N ALA A 61 -11.18 -11.01 7.89
CA ALA A 61 -10.58 -11.51 9.13
C ALA A 61 -10.25 -10.37 10.11
N TYR A 62 -9.64 -9.28 9.65
CA TYR A 62 -9.36 -8.11 10.50
C TYR A 62 -10.63 -7.47 11.06
N LYS A 63 -11.71 -7.37 10.27
CA LYS A 63 -13.01 -6.84 10.74
C LYS A 63 -13.63 -7.75 11.81
N ALA A 64 -13.55 -9.06 11.63
CA ALA A 64 -13.99 -10.02 12.62
C ALA A 64 -13.17 -9.87 13.92
N GLU A 65 -11.86 -9.68 13.81
CA GLU A 65 -10.98 -9.48 14.97
C GLU A 65 -11.27 -8.18 15.71
N VAL A 66 -11.46 -7.06 15.00
CA VAL A 66 -11.89 -5.80 15.61
C VAL A 66 -13.22 -5.96 16.36
N THR A 67 -14.16 -6.68 15.76
CA THR A 67 -15.45 -6.97 16.41
C THR A 67 -15.26 -7.81 17.68
N ARG A 68 -14.39 -8.82 17.62
CA ARG A 68 -14.05 -9.67 18.77
C ARG A 68 -13.43 -8.84 19.90
N LEU A 69 -12.43 -8.01 19.61
CA LEU A 69 -11.74 -7.17 20.59
C LEU A 69 -12.63 -6.11 21.24
N THR A 70 -13.69 -5.67 20.54
CA THR A 70 -14.62 -4.65 21.05
C THR A 70 -15.82 -5.23 21.81
N THR A 71 -16.22 -6.47 21.51
CA THR A 71 -17.45 -7.08 22.07
C THR A 71 -17.19 -8.18 23.09
N GLN A 72 -16.01 -8.81 23.07
CA GLN A 72 -15.68 -9.94 23.94
C GLN A 72 -14.61 -9.57 24.97
N ALA A 73 -14.69 -10.19 26.14
CA ALA A 73 -13.64 -10.07 27.15
C ALA A 73 -12.32 -10.67 26.61
N HIS A 74 -11.24 -9.91 26.73
CA HIS A 74 -9.90 -10.35 26.33
C HIS A 74 -9.11 -10.82 27.55
N VAL A 75 -8.52 -12.01 27.47
CA VAL A 75 -7.69 -12.58 28.55
C VAL A 75 -6.23 -12.23 28.29
N PHE A 76 -5.63 -11.46 29.18
CA PHE A 76 -4.20 -11.14 29.13
C PHE A 76 -3.40 -12.19 29.92
N GLN A 77 -2.46 -12.87 29.25
CA GLN A 77 -1.60 -13.89 29.87
C GLN A 77 -0.16 -13.39 30.11
N ALA A 78 0.12 -12.11 29.85
CA ALA A 78 1.44 -11.54 30.01
C ALA A 78 1.84 -11.47 31.49
N LEU A 79 3.04 -11.99 31.81
CA LEU A 79 3.60 -12.00 33.16
C LEU A 79 4.73 -10.97 33.35
N ARG A 80 5.17 -10.33 32.26
CA ARG A 80 6.25 -9.32 32.27
C ARG A 80 5.80 -8.02 31.61
N CYS A 81 6.27 -6.91 32.16
CA CYS A 81 6.08 -5.58 31.60
C CYS A 81 6.83 -5.46 30.27
N ALA A 82 6.16 -5.01 29.21
CA ALA A 82 6.75 -4.88 27.88
C ALA A 82 7.80 -3.75 27.78
N ALA A 83 7.76 -2.75 28.68
CA ALA A 83 8.75 -1.66 28.71
C ALA A 83 10.01 -2.00 29.52
N THR A 84 9.85 -2.70 30.65
CA THR A 84 10.94 -2.89 31.63
C THR A 84 11.40 -4.35 31.78
N GLY A 85 10.65 -5.32 31.25
CA GLY A 85 10.94 -6.75 31.39
C GLY A 85 10.73 -7.34 32.80
N GLN A 86 10.44 -6.49 33.78
CA GLN A 86 10.14 -6.85 35.15
C GLN A 86 8.81 -7.62 35.26
N PRO A 87 8.62 -8.44 36.29
CA PRO A 87 7.33 -9.07 36.54
C PRO A 87 6.21 -8.01 36.60
N LEU A 88 5.04 -8.39 36.10
CA LEU A 88 3.86 -7.53 36.18
C LEU A 88 3.39 -7.42 37.63
N GLU A 89 3.35 -6.20 38.14
CA GLU A 89 2.86 -5.88 39.48
C GLU A 89 1.55 -5.09 39.37
N LEU A 90 0.59 -5.42 40.24
CA LEU A 90 -0.69 -4.71 40.31
C LEU A 90 -0.49 -3.32 40.94
N PRO A 91 -1.09 -2.25 40.39
CA PRO A 91 -1.97 -2.24 39.23
C PRO A 91 -1.22 -2.33 37.88
N ALA A 92 -1.74 -3.20 37.00
CA ALA A 92 -1.23 -3.41 35.65
C ALA A 92 -2.19 -2.80 34.62
N LEU A 93 -1.62 -2.26 33.54
CA LEU A 93 -2.36 -1.71 32.41
C LEU A 93 -2.16 -2.62 31.20
N HIS A 94 -3.27 -3.01 30.58
CA HIS A 94 -3.30 -3.92 29.45
C HIS A 94 -3.91 -3.23 28.23
N PHE A 95 -3.19 -3.26 27.12
CA PHE A 95 -3.69 -2.75 25.85
C PHE A 95 -4.19 -3.89 24.97
N LEU A 96 -5.24 -3.63 24.19
CA LEU A 96 -5.80 -4.62 23.25
C LEU A 96 -4.82 -5.06 22.14
N CYS A 97 -3.69 -4.37 21.98
CA CYS A 97 -2.58 -4.85 21.15
C CYS A 97 -1.78 -6.01 21.79
N GLY A 98 -2.17 -6.47 22.99
CA GLY A 98 -1.55 -7.57 23.73
C GLY A 98 -0.42 -7.15 24.68
N HIS A 99 0.05 -5.91 24.58
CA HIS A 99 1.11 -5.40 25.45
C HIS A 99 0.57 -5.03 26.84
N SER A 100 1.33 -5.44 27.86
CA SER A 100 1.00 -5.24 29.26
C SER A 100 2.13 -4.48 29.96
N PHE A 101 1.78 -3.54 30.82
CA PHE A 101 2.71 -2.64 31.49
C PHE A 101 2.38 -2.49 32.97
N ASN A 102 3.40 -2.26 33.78
CA ASN A 102 3.20 -1.80 35.16
C ASN A 102 2.74 -0.35 35.12
N ALA A 103 1.75 0.04 35.94
CA ALA A 103 1.26 1.42 35.97
C ALA A 103 2.40 2.46 36.18
N ARG A 104 3.38 2.11 37.02
CA ARG A 104 4.57 2.94 37.26
C ARG A 104 5.45 3.18 36.02
N ALA A 105 5.44 2.25 35.06
CA ALA A 105 6.25 2.36 33.86
C ALA A 105 5.61 3.26 32.79
N LEU A 106 4.32 3.58 32.92
CA LEU A 106 3.55 4.32 31.93
C LEU A 106 3.35 5.80 32.30
N GLY A 107 3.44 6.13 33.59
CA GLY A 107 3.36 7.50 34.08
C GLY A 107 1.97 8.11 33.83
N ASP A 108 1.91 9.20 33.08
CA ASP A 108 0.65 9.86 32.68
C ASP A 108 0.10 9.34 31.34
N ASN A 109 0.80 8.44 30.65
CA ASN A 109 0.44 8.01 29.28
C ASN A 109 -0.44 6.73 29.24
N ASP A 110 -1.53 6.72 30.00
CA ASP A 110 -2.36 5.52 30.19
C ASP A 110 -3.34 5.24 29.04
N ARG A 111 -3.31 6.06 27.98
CA ARG A 111 -4.28 6.00 26.87
C ARG A 111 -3.77 5.24 25.66
N GLU A 112 -2.46 5.13 25.46
CA GLU A 112 -1.87 4.55 24.26
C GLU A 112 -0.69 3.64 24.59
N CYS A 113 -0.52 2.55 23.84
CA CYS A 113 0.61 1.66 24.01
C CYS A 113 1.89 2.34 23.48
N PRO A 114 2.95 2.54 24.28
CA PRO A 114 4.16 3.26 23.85
C PRO A 114 4.93 2.54 22.74
N LEU A 115 4.76 1.22 22.61
CA LEU A 115 5.41 0.42 21.56
C LEU A 115 4.68 0.54 20.22
N CYS A 116 3.35 0.61 20.22
CA CYS A 116 2.54 0.61 19.00
C CYS A 116 2.11 2.02 18.56
N ALA A 117 2.07 2.99 19.48
CA ALA A 117 1.62 4.35 19.20
C ALA A 117 2.42 5.06 18.10
N PRO A 118 3.76 4.96 18.02
CA PRO A 118 4.53 5.64 16.96
C PRO A 118 4.18 5.14 15.56
N GLU A 119 4.03 3.83 15.41
CA GLU A 119 3.65 3.20 14.14
C GLU A 119 2.20 3.52 13.77
N PHE A 120 1.27 3.38 14.73
CA PHE A 120 -0.12 3.73 14.53
C PHE A 120 -0.29 5.19 14.10
N LYS A 121 0.42 6.11 14.76
CA LYS A 121 0.42 7.54 14.39
C LYS A 121 0.94 7.75 12.97
N ARG A 122 2.05 7.11 12.59
CA ARG A 122 2.60 7.17 11.24
C ARG A 122 1.55 6.75 10.20
N VAL A 123 0.88 5.62 10.40
CA VAL A 123 -0.16 5.12 9.49
C VAL A 123 -1.35 6.08 9.41
N MET A 124 -1.79 6.62 10.56
CA MET A 124 -2.89 7.57 10.61
C MET A 124 -2.55 8.90 9.94
N ASP A 125 -1.31 9.38 10.07
CA ASP A 125 -0.81 10.58 9.41
C ASP A 125 -0.74 10.38 7.89
N ILE A 126 -0.25 9.23 7.42
CA ILE A 126 -0.27 8.86 5.99
C ILE A 126 -1.70 8.89 5.46
N ARG A 127 -2.64 8.23 6.16
CA ARG A 127 -4.05 8.18 5.77
C ARG A 127 -4.68 9.57 5.74
N ARG A 128 -4.34 10.43 6.71
CA ARG A 128 -4.80 11.83 6.76
C ARG A 128 -4.25 12.63 5.59
N ASN A 129 -2.96 12.51 5.30
CA ASN A 129 -2.32 13.19 4.16
C ASN A 129 -2.92 12.75 2.83
N MET A 130 -3.19 11.46 2.66
CA MET A 130 -3.88 10.94 1.47
C MET A 130 -5.29 11.52 1.32
N ALA A 131 -6.06 11.60 2.42
CA ALA A 131 -7.41 12.17 2.40
C ALA A 131 -7.41 13.69 2.08
N VAL A 132 -6.44 14.43 2.62
CA VAL A 132 -6.27 15.87 2.31
C VAL A 132 -5.80 16.07 0.88
N GLY A 133 -4.84 15.27 0.41
CA GLY A 133 -4.35 15.31 -0.97
C GLY A 133 -5.44 15.02 -2.00
N ALA A 134 -6.36 14.10 -1.71
CA ALA A 134 -7.51 13.81 -2.56
C ALA A 134 -8.45 15.02 -2.78
N LEU A 135 -8.45 15.99 -1.85
CA LEU A 135 -9.25 17.21 -1.94
C LEU A 135 -8.52 18.37 -2.64
N GLN A 136 -7.22 18.24 -2.92
CA GLN A 136 -6.38 19.31 -3.48
C GLN A 136 -6.01 19.05 -4.94
N GLN A 137 -7.02 18.92 -5.81
CA GLN A 137 -6.81 18.75 -7.26
C GLN A 137 -5.98 19.91 -7.87
N ASP A 138 -6.20 21.15 -7.43
CA ASP A 138 -5.48 22.33 -7.94
C ASP A 138 -3.98 22.30 -7.64
N ARG A 139 -3.61 21.74 -6.47
CA ARG A 139 -2.21 21.57 -6.08
C ARG A 139 -1.54 20.53 -6.98
N PHE A 140 -2.21 19.42 -7.24
CA PHE A 140 -1.72 18.41 -8.18
C PHE A 140 -1.48 19.01 -9.57
N PHE A 141 -2.41 19.80 -10.11
CA PHE A 141 -2.24 20.41 -11.44
C PHE A 141 -1.14 21.48 -11.48
N THR A 142 -0.91 22.17 -10.36
CA THR A 142 0.23 23.10 -10.23
C THR A 142 1.55 22.33 -10.22
N GLU A 143 1.69 21.32 -9.36
CA GLU A 143 2.90 20.48 -9.28
C GLU A 143 3.17 19.75 -10.61
N LEU A 144 2.11 19.32 -11.32
CA LEU A 144 2.23 18.70 -12.65
C LEU A 144 2.76 19.66 -13.72
N ARG A 145 2.40 20.95 -13.64
CA ARG A 145 2.88 21.99 -14.56
C ARG A 145 4.32 22.42 -14.29
N GLU A 146 4.72 22.39 -13.01
CA GLU A 146 6.04 22.82 -12.55
C GLU A 146 7.08 21.70 -12.59
N SER A 147 6.66 20.43 -12.59
CA SER A 147 7.58 19.29 -12.63
C SER A 147 8.22 19.10 -14.01
N SER A 148 9.51 18.76 -14.01
CA SER A 148 10.25 18.34 -15.21
C SER A 148 9.82 16.95 -15.72
N ASP A 149 9.29 16.10 -14.84
CA ASP A 149 8.73 14.79 -15.16
C ASP A 149 7.31 14.68 -14.59
N GLY A 150 6.31 15.01 -15.41
CA GLY A 150 4.91 14.93 -15.02
C GLY A 150 4.43 13.50 -14.74
N PHE A 151 5.07 12.47 -15.30
CA PHE A 151 4.68 11.07 -15.04
C PHE A 151 5.04 10.63 -13.61
N SER A 152 6.13 11.16 -13.05
CA SER A 152 6.49 10.92 -11.64
C SER A 152 5.43 11.45 -10.67
N VAL A 153 4.83 12.61 -10.98
CA VAL A 153 3.77 13.25 -10.18
C VAL A 153 2.48 12.43 -10.24
N VAL A 154 2.17 11.83 -11.40
CA VAL A 154 0.98 10.97 -11.59
C VAL A 154 1.13 9.63 -10.86
N ASN A 155 2.34 9.04 -10.82
CA ASN A 155 2.56 7.76 -10.15
C ASN A 155 2.34 7.83 -8.63
N TRP A 156 2.50 9.00 -8.02
CA TRP A 156 2.22 9.22 -6.59
C TRP A 156 0.74 8.98 -6.22
N ILE A 157 -0.19 9.17 -7.16
CA ILE A 157 -1.63 8.92 -6.96
C ILE A 157 -1.95 7.41 -7.00
N GLY A 158 -1.10 6.60 -7.66
CA GLY A 158 -1.33 5.17 -7.92
C GLY A 158 -0.82 4.22 -6.84
N GLY A 159 -0.08 4.70 -5.84
CA GLY A 159 0.37 3.85 -4.73
C GLY A 159 1.53 2.93 -5.08
N GLU A 160 2.71 3.51 -5.28
CA GLU A 160 3.96 2.83 -4.90
C GLU A 160 4.62 3.65 -3.79
N LEU A 161 4.75 3.04 -2.61
CA LEU A 161 5.55 3.57 -1.51
C LEU A 161 7.02 3.60 -1.97
N LYS A 162 7.45 4.74 -2.51
CA LYS A 162 8.87 5.02 -2.66
C LYS A 162 9.41 5.32 -1.27
N GLU A 163 10.13 4.36 -0.68
CA GLU A 163 11.01 4.62 0.47
C GLU A 163 11.86 5.86 0.15
N PRO A 164 11.96 6.85 1.06
CA PRO A 164 12.71 8.07 0.79
C PRO A 164 14.18 7.72 0.54
N GLY A 165 14.67 8.18 -0.61
CA GLY A 165 15.94 7.77 -1.18
C GLY A 165 17.13 7.93 -0.23
N ALA A 166 17.99 6.92 -0.25
CA ALA A 166 19.42 7.10 -0.06
C ALA A 166 19.89 8.18 -1.04
N GLN A 167 20.17 9.37 -0.51
CA GLN A 167 20.92 10.40 -1.22
C GLN A 167 22.37 9.93 -1.27
N ASP A 168 22.79 9.54 -2.46
CA ASP A 168 24.20 9.35 -2.81
C ASP A 168 24.89 10.72 -2.71
N GLN A 169 25.97 10.76 -1.94
CA GLN A 169 26.86 11.91 -1.80
C GLN A 169 27.86 11.86 -2.96
N SER A 170 27.82 12.85 -3.86
CA SER A 170 28.95 13.26 -4.72
C SER A 170 28.66 14.62 -5.33
#